data_AF-A0A6C0I5C9-F1
#
_entry.id   AF-A0A6C0I5C9-F1
#
_cell.length_a   1.000
_cell.length_b   1.000
_cell.length_c   1.000
_cell.angle_alpha   90.00
_cell.angle_beta   90.00
_cell.angle_gamma   90.00
#
_symmetry.space_group_name_H-M   'P 1'
#
loop_
_entity.id
_entity.type
_entity.pdbx_description
1 polymer ?
#
loop_
_entity_poly.entity_id
_entity_poly.type
_entity_poly.pdbx_seq_one_letter_code
_entity_poly.pdbx_strand_id
1 'polypeptide(L)'
;MIVKHEKKGGIDVYHVKKNISDAGMERHKHQFVTPSLIDIIINDDADVYTDDNRLLMKFRKGKLSKEKIDTFYENMIDFARTKSTNRRLTSGVRTKKHSNSDKKEKDIAAMTNIVGYFDSLGPSQKMLLKKHGIKLNPAVRETRFNMLYPDKFKKLIPLIREIDTYYEKIVPDHYKRQHRKAKQTYFKIADTAFTTVTTNVNYKTTIHTDRGDDAEGFGNLVVIERGKYTGGETCFPQYGVGVNVRTGDVLFMDVHEWHGNLPIRLENKDAVRLSIVCYLRHRLWQKTRGKSKKFMKKHIATYHKLHDMTAHKPSSNKGGDASEENDLVGGGIGGGEVLVGNGDMAY
;
A
#
# COMPACT_ATOMS: atom_id res chain seq x y z
N MET A 1 5.74 18.52 -20.43
CA MET A 1 5.29 19.24 -21.64
C MET A 1 4.98 18.21 -22.70
N ILE A 2 3.79 18.28 -23.28
CA ILE A 2 3.36 17.37 -24.34
C ILE A 2 4.11 17.74 -25.63
N VAL A 3 4.85 16.79 -26.16
CA VAL A 3 5.63 16.92 -27.41
C VAL A 3 4.84 16.38 -28.60
N LYS A 4 4.01 15.36 -28.37
CA LYS A 4 3.14 14.78 -29.38
C LYS A 4 1.87 14.24 -28.72
N HIS A 5 0.73 14.41 -29.37
CA HIS A 5 -0.53 13.78 -29.01
C HIS A 5 -1.20 13.25 -30.29
N GLU A 6 -1.57 11.98 -30.27
CA GLU A 6 -2.25 11.30 -31.38
C GLU A 6 -3.24 10.28 -30.84
N LYS A 7 -4.16 9.80 -31.69
CA LYS A 7 -5.12 8.76 -31.32
C LYS A 7 -4.84 7.48 -32.10
N LYS A 8 -4.65 6.36 -31.41
CA LYS A 8 -4.38 5.03 -32.01
C LYS A 8 -5.41 4.03 -31.54
N GLY A 9 -6.22 3.50 -32.46
CA GLY A 9 -7.23 2.49 -32.14
C GLY A 9 -8.22 2.94 -31.04
N GLY A 10 -8.57 4.23 -31.03
CA GLY A 10 -9.46 4.82 -30.02
C GLY A 10 -8.79 5.23 -28.70
N ILE A 11 -7.49 4.99 -28.55
CA ILE A 11 -6.71 5.31 -27.35
C ILE A 11 -5.89 6.58 -27.59
N ASP A 12 -5.91 7.51 -26.66
CA ASP A 12 -5.06 8.71 -26.71
C ASP A 12 -3.61 8.36 -26.38
N VAL A 13 -2.67 8.80 -27.21
CA VAL A 13 -1.24 8.52 -27.06
C VAL A 13 -0.49 9.83 -26.92
N TYR A 14 0.14 10.03 -25.77
CA TYR A 14 0.92 11.22 -25.45
C TYR A 14 2.41 10.88 -25.41
N HIS A 15 3.23 11.75 -26.01
CA HIS A 15 4.67 11.79 -25.75
C HIS A 15 4.98 13.05 -24.97
N VAL A 16 5.67 12.90 -23.84
CA VAL A 16 5.93 14.00 -22.90
C VAL A 16 7.42 14.12 -22.59
N LYS A 17 7.91 15.36 -22.54
CA LYS A 17 9.25 15.67 -22.02
C LYS A 17 9.17 16.17 -20.58
N LYS A 18 10.29 16.03 -19.86
CA LYS A 18 10.45 16.55 -18.50
C LYS A 18 10.29 18.08 -18.50
N ASN A 19 9.38 18.59 -17.66
CA ASN A 19 9.25 20.00 -17.30
C ASN A 19 10.30 20.40 -16.25
N ILE A 20 10.73 19.43 -15.43
CA ILE A 20 11.65 19.64 -14.32
C ILE A 20 12.81 18.67 -14.51
N SER A 21 14.05 19.16 -14.43
CA SER A 21 15.23 18.30 -14.48
C SER A 21 15.27 17.32 -13.29
N ASP A 22 16.02 16.22 -13.41
CA ASP A 22 16.15 15.25 -12.32
C ASP A 22 16.71 15.88 -11.05
N ALA A 23 17.74 16.72 -11.18
CA ALA A 23 18.27 17.51 -10.08
C ALA A 23 17.26 18.52 -9.50
N GLY A 24 16.35 19.03 -10.35
CA GLY A 24 15.26 19.89 -9.92
C GLY A 24 14.23 19.15 -9.06
N MET A 25 13.89 17.91 -9.42
CA MET A 25 12.90 17.09 -8.71
C MET A 25 13.31 16.72 -7.29
N GLU A 26 14.61 16.60 -7.01
CA GLU A 26 15.09 16.36 -5.63
C GLU A 26 14.63 17.45 -4.66
N ARG A 27 14.45 18.70 -5.12
CA ARG A 27 13.91 19.77 -4.28
C ARG A 27 12.43 19.58 -3.94
N HIS A 28 11.68 18.89 -4.79
CA HIS A 28 10.25 18.61 -4.61
C HIS A 28 9.97 17.30 -3.86
N LYS A 29 11.00 16.47 -3.66
CA LYS A 29 10.90 15.23 -2.89
C LYS A 29 10.29 15.47 -1.51
N HIS A 30 9.36 14.60 -1.11
CA HIS A 30 8.60 14.71 0.14
C HIS A 30 7.74 15.98 0.28
N GLN A 31 7.56 16.76 -0.78
CA GLN A 31 6.54 17.80 -0.86
C GLN A 31 5.27 17.23 -1.49
N PHE A 32 4.14 17.91 -1.32
CA PHE A 32 2.91 17.51 -2.00
C PHE A 32 2.88 18.03 -3.44
N VAL A 33 2.24 17.28 -4.33
CA VAL A 33 1.92 17.77 -5.68
C VAL A 33 0.98 18.97 -5.56
N THR A 34 1.29 20.04 -6.31
CA THR A 34 0.42 21.20 -6.48
C THR A 34 -0.13 21.22 -7.91
N PRO A 35 -1.34 21.77 -8.13
CA PRO A 35 -1.90 21.89 -9.48
C PRO A 35 -0.97 22.61 -10.47
N SER A 36 -0.16 23.56 -10.00
CA SER A 36 0.82 24.29 -10.83
C SER A 36 1.94 23.42 -11.41
N LEU A 37 2.13 22.20 -10.91
CA LEU A 37 3.10 21.25 -11.46
C LEU A 37 2.50 20.36 -12.57
N ILE A 38 1.21 20.52 -12.87
CA ILE A 38 0.45 19.60 -13.73
C ILE A 38 -0.18 20.39 -14.88
N ASP A 39 0.21 20.05 -16.10
CA ASP A 39 -0.26 20.67 -17.34
C ASP A 39 -1.57 20.03 -17.82
N ILE A 40 -1.73 18.72 -17.62
CA ILE A 40 -2.88 17.94 -18.11
C ILE A 40 -3.34 16.90 -17.10
N ILE A 41 -4.66 16.74 -16.98
CA ILE A 41 -5.32 15.61 -16.31
C ILE A 41 -6.02 14.76 -17.36
N ILE A 42 -5.58 13.50 -17.49
CA ILE A 42 -6.15 12.52 -18.40
C ILE A 42 -7.33 11.81 -17.70
N ASN A 43 -8.47 11.75 -18.40
CA ASN A 43 -9.72 11.17 -17.90
C ASN A 43 -10.20 9.94 -18.68
N ASP A 44 -9.59 9.66 -19.85
CA ASP A 44 -9.99 8.60 -20.77
C ASP A 44 -8.82 7.66 -21.09
N ASP A 45 -9.08 6.56 -21.81
CA ASP A 45 -8.08 5.56 -22.19
C ASP A 45 -6.86 6.21 -22.85
N ALA A 46 -5.69 6.06 -22.22
CA ALA A 46 -4.48 6.70 -22.69
C ALA A 46 -3.21 5.88 -22.48
N ASP A 47 -2.25 6.08 -23.36
CA ASP A 47 -0.86 5.65 -23.21
C ASP A 47 0.05 6.87 -23.18
N VAL A 48 0.96 6.92 -22.22
CA VAL A 48 1.91 8.02 -22.09
C VAL A 48 3.31 7.48 -22.15
N TYR A 49 4.07 8.02 -23.09
CA TYR A 49 5.48 7.75 -23.31
C TYR A 49 6.29 9.01 -23.05
N THR A 50 7.54 8.85 -22.69
CA THR A 50 8.51 9.92 -22.71
C THR A 50 8.87 10.29 -24.16
N ASP A 51 9.57 11.42 -24.33
CA ASP A 51 10.09 11.86 -25.63
C ASP A 51 11.16 10.92 -26.21
N ASP A 52 11.84 10.15 -25.37
CA ASP A 52 12.72 9.03 -25.77
C ASP A 52 12.00 7.67 -25.91
N ASN A 53 10.66 7.67 -25.99
CA ASN A 53 9.81 6.48 -26.21
C ASN A 53 9.78 5.44 -25.09
N ARG A 54 10.23 5.77 -23.88
CA ARG A 54 10.01 4.90 -22.71
C ARG A 54 8.58 5.03 -22.22
N LEU A 55 7.99 3.90 -21.81
CA LEU A 55 6.63 3.89 -21.29
C LEU A 55 6.57 4.51 -19.88
N LEU A 56 5.75 5.55 -19.71
CA LEU A 56 5.50 6.19 -18.42
C LEU A 56 4.24 5.63 -17.75
N MET A 57 3.15 5.46 -18.51
CA MET A 57 1.93 4.80 -18.03
C MET A 57 1.00 4.33 -19.14
N LYS A 58 0.11 3.41 -18.79
CA LYS A 58 -1.09 3.04 -19.56
C LYS A 58 -2.31 3.06 -18.65
N PHE A 59 -3.34 3.80 -19.04
CA PHE A 59 -4.58 3.98 -18.29
C PHE A 59 -5.77 3.46 -19.09
N ARG A 60 -6.64 2.67 -18.46
CA ARG A 60 -7.83 2.10 -19.09
C ARG A 60 -9.06 2.18 -18.19
N LYS A 61 -10.17 2.67 -18.74
CA LYS A 61 -11.44 2.89 -18.08
C LYS A 61 -12.27 1.63 -17.96
N GLY A 62 -12.95 1.48 -16.83
CA GLY A 62 -14.04 0.51 -16.63
C GLY A 62 -13.69 -0.94 -16.97
N LYS A 63 -12.47 -1.39 -16.66
CA LYS A 63 -11.97 -2.73 -16.97
C LYS A 63 -12.28 -3.77 -15.89
N LEU A 64 -12.41 -3.35 -14.65
CA LEU A 64 -12.57 -4.26 -13.51
C LEU A 64 -14.04 -4.59 -13.25
N SER A 65 -14.30 -5.82 -12.80
CA SER A 65 -15.64 -6.30 -12.50
C SER A 65 -16.20 -5.64 -11.23
N LYS A 66 -17.42 -5.11 -11.33
CA LYS A 66 -18.15 -4.53 -10.20
C LYS A 66 -18.30 -5.51 -9.04
N GLU A 67 -18.63 -6.77 -9.32
CA GLU A 67 -18.81 -7.81 -8.28
C GLU A 67 -17.51 -8.03 -7.47
N LYS A 68 -16.37 -8.09 -8.15
CA LYS A 68 -15.06 -8.28 -7.51
C LYS A 68 -14.64 -7.03 -6.73
N ILE A 69 -14.94 -5.84 -7.24
CA ILE A 69 -14.74 -4.56 -6.56
C ILE A 69 -15.53 -4.53 -5.24
N ASP A 70 -16.82 -4.83 -5.31
CA ASP A 70 -17.72 -4.77 -4.15
C ASP A 70 -17.28 -5.80 -3.09
N THR A 71 -17.00 -7.04 -3.53
CA THR A 71 -16.48 -8.10 -2.65
C THR A 71 -15.18 -7.70 -1.97
N PHE A 72 -14.23 -7.09 -2.70
CA PHE A 72 -12.98 -6.61 -2.11
C PHE A 72 -13.25 -5.51 -1.07
N TYR A 73 -14.07 -4.52 -1.42
CA TYR A 73 -14.36 -3.38 -0.55
C TYR A 73 -14.96 -3.83 0.78
N GLU A 74 -16.02 -4.64 0.75
CA GLU A 74 -16.74 -5.13 1.94
C GLU A 74 -15.84 -5.93 2.89
N ASN A 75 -14.86 -6.65 2.33
CA ASN A 75 -13.96 -7.48 3.11
C ASN A 75 -12.69 -6.74 3.60
N MET A 76 -12.43 -5.53 3.09
CA MET A 76 -11.19 -4.80 3.35
C MET A 76 -11.38 -3.48 4.09
N ILE A 77 -12.50 -2.78 3.87
CA ILE A 77 -12.63 -1.37 4.24
C ILE A 77 -12.43 -1.10 5.73
N ASP A 78 -12.99 -1.93 6.62
CA ASP A 78 -12.86 -1.77 8.06
C ASP A 78 -11.39 -1.83 8.50
N PHE A 79 -10.65 -2.79 7.95
CA PHE A 79 -9.22 -2.90 8.22
C PHE A 79 -8.44 -1.76 7.58
N ALA A 80 -8.79 -1.37 6.35
CA ALA A 80 -8.12 -0.28 5.63
C ALA A 80 -8.25 1.07 6.36
N ARG A 81 -9.37 1.29 7.07
CA ARG A 81 -9.62 2.46 7.93
C ARG A 81 -8.84 2.42 9.25
N THR A 82 -8.22 1.30 9.62
CA THR A 82 -7.36 1.28 10.82
C THR A 82 -6.15 2.18 10.61
N LYS A 83 -5.89 3.03 11.61
CA LYS A 83 -4.77 3.96 11.60
C LYS A 83 -3.45 3.22 11.82
N SER A 84 -2.45 3.49 10.99
CA SER A 84 -1.08 3.00 11.15
C SER A 84 -0.09 4.17 11.26
N THR A 85 0.97 3.99 12.05
CA THR A 85 2.00 5.01 12.32
C THR A 85 3.27 4.84 11.45
N ASN A 86 3.31 3.84 10.57
CA ASN A 86 4.54 3.39 9.89
C ASN A 86 4.89 4.13 8.58
N ARG A 87 4.24 5.26 8.23
CA ARG A 87 4.47 5.97 6.95
C ARG A 87 4.94 7.42 7.12
N ARG A 88 6.09 7.59 7.77
CA ARG A 88 6.68 8.91 8.09
C ARG A 88 7.10 9.73 6.85
N LEU A 89 7.69 9.08 5.83
CA LEU A 89 8.29 9.78 4.67
C LEU A 89 7.30 10.18 3.57
N THR A 90 6.25 9.40 3.32
CA THR A 90 5.23 9.71 2.29
C THR A 90 4.14 10.67 2.80
N SER A 91 4.16 11.00 4.10
CA SER A 91 3.22 11.93 4.74
C SER A 91 3.75 13.37 4.82
N GLY A 92 4.95 13.64 4.31
CA GLY A 92 5.54 14.99 4.25
C GLY A 92 6.25 15.48 5.50
N VAL A 93 6.59 14.58 6.43
CA VAL A 93 7.38 14.93 7.62
C VAL A 93 8.86 15.06 7.22
N ARG A 94 9.42 16.28 7.34
CA ARG A 94 10.86 16.54 7.14
C ARG A 94 11.62 16.07 8.37
N THR A 95 12.58 15.17 8.20
CA THR A 95 13.55 14.88 9.27
C THR A 95 14.41 16.11 9.53
N LYS A 96 14.09 16.92 10.55
CA LYS A 96 15.10 17.82 11.13
C LYS A 96 16.08 16.95 11.92
N LYS A 97 17.36 16.98 11.52
CA LYS A 97 18.46 16.45 12.32
C LYS A 97 18.46 17.19 13.67
N HIS A 98 18.52 16.42 14.75
CA HIS A 98 18.88 16.82 16.12
C HIS A 98 18.61 18.27 16.53
N SER A 99 17.50 18.48 17.24
CA SER A 99 17.46 19.49 18.30
C SER A 99 16.68 18.93 19.46
N ASN A 100 17.34 18.77 20.62
CA ASN A 100 16.69 18.55 21.91
C ASN A 100 15.71 19.72 22.15
N SER A 101 14.45 19.52 21.82
CA SER A 101 13.35 20.33 22.34
C SER A 101 12.05 19.58 22.14
N ASP A 102 11.26 19.53 23.20
CA ASP A 102 10.02 18.78 23.39
C ASP A 102 8.88 19.19 22.44
N LYS A 103 9.04 18.90 21.14
CA LYS A 103 7.92 18.78 20.22
C LYS A 103 7.91 17.36 19.70
N LYS A 104 7.20 16.49 20.42
CA LYS A 104 6.76 15.16 20.01
C LYS A 104 6.02 15.32 18.68
N GLU A 105 6.77 15.22 17.59
CA GLU A 105 6.29 15.37 16.21
C GLU A 105 5.19 14.31 16.02
N LYS A 106 3.92 14.74 16.04
CA LYS A 106 2.76 13.83 16.09
C LYS A 106 2.90 12.78 15.00
N ASP A 107 2.95 11.51 15.39
CA ASP A 107 2.81 10.39 14.46
C ASP A 107 1.52 10.63 13.66
N ILE A 108 1.65 10.99 12.37
CA ILE A 108 0.49 11.18 11.51
C ILE A 108 -0.06 9.79 11.23
N ALA A 109 -1.01 9.38 12.07
CA ALA A 109 -1.81 8.20 11.89
C ALA A 109 -2.48 8.22 10.51
N ALA A 110 -2.03 7.36 9.59
CA ALA A 110 -2.54 7.27 8.24
C ALA A 110 -3.36 5.98 8.07
N MET A 111 -4.46 6.06 7.32
CA MET A 111 -5.28 4.89 6.96
C MET A 111 -4.66 4.15 5.76
N THR A 112 -3.41 3.73 5.95
CA THR A 112 -2.58 3.00 4.99
C THR A 112 -2.22 1.66 5.59
N ASN A 113 -2.62 0.59 4.90
CA ASN A 113 -2.51 -0.77 5.39
C ASN A 113 -1.95 -1.70 4.31
N ILE A 114 -1.35 -2.81 4.74
CA ILE A 114 -0.74 -3.80 3.85
C ILE A 114 -1.35 -5.19 4.03
N VAL A 115 -1.50 -5.89 2.92
CA VAL A 115 -2.04 -7.24 2.80
C VAL A 115 -1.04 -8.12 2.04
N GLY A 116 -0.95 -9.40 2.37
CA GLY A 116 -0.04 -10.38 1.76
C GLY A 116 1.17 -10.65 2.64
N TYR A 117 2.37 -10.50 2.07
CA TYR A 117 3.63 -10.81 2.73
C TYR A 117 4.50 -9.56 2.88
N PHE A 118 5.35 -9.55 3.90
CA PHE A 118 6.28 -8.45 4.19
C PHE A 118 7.67 -8.97 4.53
N ASP A 119 8.69 -8.19 4.18
CA ASP A 119 10.09 -8.59 4.22
C ASP A 119 10.79 -8.22 5.55
N SER A 120 10.05 -7.82 6.57
CA SER A 120 10.60 -7.47 7.88
C SER A 120 9.61 -7.73 9.02
N LEU A 121 10.16 -7.82 10.22
CA LEU A 121 9.43 -7.95 11.48
C LEU A 121 9.37 -6.59 12.18
N GLY A 122 8.21 -6.26 12.75
CA GLY A 122 8.07 -5.07 13.60
C GLY A 122 8.83 -5.22 14.93
N PRO A 123 9.09 -4.10 15.65
CA PRO A 123 9.81 -4.14 16.93
C PRO A 123 9.20 -5.09 17.96
N SER A 124 7.88 -5.04 18.14
CA SER A 124 7.16 -5.94 19.06
C SER A 124 7.32 -7.42 18.69
N GLN A 125 7.29 -7.75 17.40
CA GLN A 125 7.47 -9.11 16.90
C GLN A 125 8.90 -9.62 17.17
N LYS A 126 9.92 -8.77 16.94
CA LYS A 126 11.32 -9.10 17.25
C LYS A 126 11.53 -9.36 18.74
N MET A 127 10.94 -8.52 19.59
CA MET A 127 11.00 -8.67 21.04
C MET A 127 10.35 -9.98 21.50
N LEU A 128 9.17 -10.32 20.99
CA LEU A 128 8.47 -11.56 21.31
C LEU A 128 9.28 -12.79 20.87
N LEU A 129 9.84 -12.77 19.66
CA LEU A 129 10.71 -13.86 19.18
C LEU A 129 11.92 -14.07 20.08
N LYS A 130 12.58 -12.97 20.51
CA LYS A 130 13.70 -13.03 21.46
C LYS A 130 13.27 -13.61 22.80
N LYS A 131 12.15 -13.16 23.35
CA LYS A 131 11.61 -13.62 24.64
C LYS A 131 11.33 -15.11 24.66
N HIS A 132 10.85 -15.67 23.55
CA HIS A 132 10.50 -17.09 23.45
C HIS A 132 11.61 -17.95 22.82
N GLY A 133 12.80 -17.41 22.58
CA GLY A 133 13.92 -18.15 21.97
C GLY A 133 13.64 -18.64 20.54
N ILE A 134 12.69 -18.01 19.83
CA ILE A 134 12.29 -18.41 18.47
C ILE A 134 13.11 -17.60 17.45
N LYS A 135 13.77 -18.29 16.52
CA LYS A 135 14.46 -17.66 15.38
C LYS A 135 13.62 -17.78 14.11
N LEU A 136 13.17 -16.64 13.59
CA LEU A 136 12.46 -16.58 12.30
C LEU A 136 13.44 -16.12 11.20
N ASN A 137 13.92 -17.06 10.38
CA ASN A 137 14.92 -16.79 9.32
C ASN A 137 14.46 -17.38 7.97
N PRO A 138 14.25 -16.56 6.92
CA PRO A 138 14.50 -15.11 6.86
C PRO A 138 13.44 -14.32 7.64
N ALA A 139 13.75 -13.07 8.00
CA ALA A 139 12.80 -12.18 8.69
C ALA A 139 11.69 -11.72 7.73
N VAL A 140 10.80 -12.64 7.35
CA VAL A 140 9.65 -12.45 6.48
C VAL A 140 8.40 -12.95 7.19
N ARG A 141 7.24 -12.38 6.87
CA ARG A 141 5.98 -12.69 7.55
C ARG A 141 4.77 -12.44 6.67
N GLU A 142 3.65 -13.03 7.08
CA GLU A 142 2.34 -12.53 6.69
C GLU A 142 2.05 -11.18 7.34
N THR A 143 1.28 -10.34 6.65
CA THR A 143 0.78 -9.10 7.25
C THR A 143 -0.30 -9.39 8.28
N ARG A 144 -0.61 -8.40 9.12
CA ARG A 144 -1.62 -8.52 10.18
C ARG A 144 -2.98 -8.93 9.62
N PHE A 145 -3.35 -8.44 8.43
CA PHE A 145 -4.63 -8.78 7.80
C PHE A 145 -4.74 -10.28 7.51
N ASN A 146 -3.71 -10.87 6.90
CA ASN A 146 -3.67 -12.28 6.55
C ASN A 146 -3.79 -13.19 7.78
N MET A 147 -3.14 -12.80 8.88
CA MET A 147 -3.18 -13.57 10.13
C MET A 147 -4.56 -13.50 10.79
N LEU A 148 -5.14 -12.31 10.90
CA LEU A 148 -6.38 -12.10 11.68
C LEU A 148 -7.65 -12.40 10.90
N TYR A 149 -7.61 -12.24 9.57
CA TYR A 149 -8.79 -12.36 8.71
C TYR A 149 -8.51 -13.24 7.49
N PRO A 150 -8.09 -14.51 7.68
CA PRO A 150 -7.73 -15.40 6.57
C PRO A 150 -8.89 -15.61 5.57
N ASP A 151 -10.14 -15.65 6.04
CA ASP A 151 -11.30 -15.82 5.16
C ASP A 151 -11.63 -14.55 4.37
N LYS A 152 -11.53 -13.37 4.99
CA LYS A 152 -11.64 -12.09 4.27
C LYS A 152 -10.51 -11.94 3.25
N PHE A 153 -9.29 -12.39 3.56
CA PHE A 153 -8.18 -12.41 2.60
C PHE A 153 -8.49 -13.24 1.36
N LYS A 154 -9.13 -14.41 1.49
CA LYS A 154 -9.57 -15.19 0.32
C LYS A 154 -10.53 -14.41 -0.57
N LYS A 155 -11.40 -13.56 0.01
CA LYS A 155 -12.34 -12.70 -0.71
C LYS A 155 -11.68 -11.54 -1.46
N LEU A 156 -10.44 -11.16 -1.13
CA LEU A 156 -9.68 -10.14 -1.86
C LEU A 156 -9.04 -10.68 -3.14
N ILE A 157 -8.72 -11.97 -3.18
CA ILE A 157 -7.95 -12.61 -4.26
C ILE A 157 -8.59 -12.44 -5.66
N PRO A 158 -9.92 -12.54 -5.85
CA PRO A 158 -10.52 -12.40 -7.17
C PRO A 158 -10.20 -11.07 -7.87
N LEU A 159 -10.29 -9.94 -7.17
CA LEU A 159 -9.94 -8.63 -7.74
C LEU A 159 -8.43 -8.54 -8.02
N ILE A 160 -7.59 -9.03 -7.10
CA ILE A 160 -6.13 -9.02 -7.27
C ILE A 160 -5.71 -9.82 -8.52
N ARG A 161 -6.34 -10.97 -8.77
CA ARG A 161 -6.12 -11.78 -10.00
C ARG A 161 -6.60 -11.06 -11.25
N GLU A 162 -7.69 -10.32 -11.18
CA GLU A 162 -8.18 -9.54 -12.32
C GLU A 162 -7.22 -8.40 -12.67
N ILE A 163 -6.68 -7.71 -11.66
CA ILE A 163 -5.60 -6.72 -11.84
C ILE A 163 -4.37 -7.38 -12.48
N ASP A 164 -3.96 -8.56 -12.00
CA ASP A 164 -2.84 -9.33 -12.58
C ASP A 164 -3.08 -9.71 -14.06
N THR A 165 -4.32 -10.07 -14.40
CA THR A 165 -4.72 -10.38 -15.78
C THR A 165 -4.59 -9.16 -16.70
N TYR A 166 -4.99 -7.98 -16.22
CA TYR A 166 -4.81 -6.75 -16.99
C TYR A 166 -3.35 -6.30 -17.03
N TYR A 167 -2.55 -6.63 -16.01
CA TYR A 167 -1.11 -6.38 -16.01
C TYR A 167 -0.43 -7.13 -17.16
N GLU A 168 -0.76 -8.42 -17.33
CA GLU A 168 -0.32 -9.23 -18.46
C GLU A 168 -0.78 -8.67 -19.81
N LYS A 169 -2.04 -8.28 -19.93
CA LYS A 169 -2.61 -7.82 -21.21
C LYS A 169 -2.08 -6.46 -21.66
N ILE A 170 -1.92 -5.52 -20.73
CA ILE A 170 -1.69 -4.09 -21.06
C ILE A 170 -0.19 -3.77 -21.10
N VAL A 171 0.62 -4.38 -20.23
CA VAL A 171 2.08 -4.17 -20.18
C VAL A 171 2.83 -5.52 -20.10
N PRO A 172 2.68 -6.38 -21.13
CA PRO A 172 3.10 -7.79 -21.09
C PRO A 172 4.58 -7.99 -20.78
N ASP A 173 5.46 -7.10 -21.22
CA ASP A 173 6.91 -7.29 -21.04
C ASP A 173 7.34 -7.07 -19.59
N HIS A 174 6.78 -6.07 -18.90
CA HIS A 174 6.99 -5.87 -17.47
C HIS A 174 6.36 -7.00 -16.66
N TYR A 175 5.13 -7.39 -17.03
CA TYR A 175 4.45 -8.53 -16.41
C TYR A 175 5.31 -9.79 -16.47
N LYS A 176 5.80 -10.19 -17.66
CA LYS A 176 6.63 -11.39 -17.83
C LYS A 176 7.85 -11.38 -16.93
N ARG A 177 8.56 -10.25 -16.81
CA ARG A 177 9.75 -10.12 -15.96
C ARG A 177 9.41 -10.25 -14.47
N GLN A 178 8.40 -9.52 -14.00
CA GLN A 178 7.98 -9.56 -12.60
C GLN A 178 7.38 -10.93 -12.23
N HIS A 179 6.52 -11.48 -13.08
CA HIS A 179 5.87 -12.76 -12.87
C HIS A 179 6.88 -13.92 -12.84
N ARG A 180 7.93 -13.86 -13.68
CA ARG A 180 9.07 -14.80 -13.61
C ARG A 180 9.73 -14.78 -12.23
N LYS A 181 9.94 -13.60 -11.62
CA LYS A 181 10.47 -13.50 -10.25
C LYS A 181 9.46 -14.01 -9.22
N ALA A 182 8.19 -13.65 -9.35
CA ALA A 182 7.13 -14.10 -8.46
C ALA A 182 7.07 -15.64 -8.38
N LYS A 183 7.26 -16.34 -9.50
CA LYS A 183 7.32 -17.81 -9.56
C LYS A 183 8.47 -18.43 -8.74
N GLN A 184 9.51 -17.67 -8.42
CA GLN A 184 10.66 -18.17 -7.66
C GLN A 184 10.42 -18.18 -6.14
N THR A 185 9.31 -17.63 -5.65
CA THR A 185 8.94 -17.62 -4.24
C THR A 185 7.52 -18.10 -4.01
N TYR A 186 7.30 -18.80 -2.89
CA TYR A 186 5.96 -19.16 -2.41
C TYR A 186 5.34 -18.07 -1.51
N PHE A 187 6.10 -17.04 -1.14
CA PHE A 187 5.60 -15.88 -0.37
C PHE A 187 4.97 -14.85 -1.33
N LYS A 188 3.94 -15.27 -2.05
CA LYS A 188 3.22 -14.47 -3.06
C LYS A 188 1.71 -14.63 -2.90
N ILE A 189 0.95 -13.66 -3.40
CA ILE A 189 -0.52 -13.68 -3.30
C ILE A 189 -1.06 -14.58 -4.41
N ALA A 190 -1.56 -15.75 -4.00
CA ALA A 190 -2.03 -16.78 -4.92
C ALA A 190 -1.00 -17.04 -6.04
N ASP A 191 -1.46 -17.15 -7.29
CA ASP A 191 -0.60 -17.31 -8.46
C ASP A 191 -0.46 -16.04 -9.30
N THR A 192 -0.39 -14.89 -8.63
CA THR A 192 -0.19 -13.58 -9.29
C THR A 192 1.29 -13.18 -9.34
N ALA A 193 1.58 -12.08 -10.04
CA ALA A 193 2.88 -11.42 -10.03
C ALA A 193 3.14 -10.59 -8.74
N PHE A 194 2.24 -10.64 -7.74
CA PHE A 194 2.28 -9.77 -6.56
C PHE A 194 2.59 -10.54 -5.28
N THR A 195 3.30 -9.90 -4.36
CA THR A 195 3.56 -10.41 -3.01
C THR A 195 2.82 -9.65 -1.94
N THR A 196 2.49 -8.40 -2.24
CA THR A 196 1.97 -7.43 -1.26
C THR A 196 0.97 -6.51 -1.96
N VAL A 197 -0.07 -6.12 -1.23
CA VAL A 197 -1.01 -5.08 -1.62
C VAL A 197 -0.99 -4.00 -0.57
N THR A 198 -0.90 -2.74 -1.01
CA THR A 198 -1.16 -1.58 -0.17
C THR A 198 -2.59 -1.11 -0.42
N THR A 199 -3.30 -0.80 0.66
CA THR A 199 -4.56 -0.07 0.61
C THR A 199 -4.43 1.28 1.29
N ASN A 200 -4.87 2.36 0.65
CA ASN A 200 -4.93 3.68 1.29
C ASN A 200 -6.33 4.29 1.19
N VAL A 201 -6.88 4.71 2.34
CA VAL A 201 -8.17 5.42 2.43
C VAL A 201 -7.93 6.92 2.52
N ASN A 202 -8.47 7.68 1.56
CA ASN A 202 -8.43 9.15 1.55
C ASN A 202 -7.02 9.73 1.78
N TYR A 203 -5.99 9.01 1.33
CA TYR A 203 -4.60 9.32 1.67
C TYR A 203 -3.92 10.12 0.57
N LYS A 204 -3.40 11.29 0.94
CA LYS A 204 -2.59 12.14 0.08
C LYS A 204 -1.11 11.76 0.24
N THR A 205 -0.46 11.37 -0.85
CA THR A 205 0.97 11.04 -0.84
C THR A 205 1.79 12.26 -1.25
N THR A 206 2.97 12.41 -0.64
CA THR A 206 3.98 13.33 -1.16
C THR A 206 4.64 12.79 -2.43
N ILE A 207 5.49 13.60 -3.05
CA ILE A 207 6.28 13.22 -4.22
C ILE A 207 7.37 12.24 -3.79
N HIS A 208 7.38 11.05 -4.38
CA HIS A 208 8.28 9.95 -4.05
C HIS A 208 8.52 9.01 -5.25
N THR A 209 9.37 8.01 -5.03
CA THR A 209 9.58 6.86 -5.90
C THR A 209 9.53 5.58 -5.06
N ASP A 210 9.04 4.49 -5.64
CA ASP A 210 8.81 3.22 -4.92
C ASP A 210 10.04 2.32 -4.95
N ARG A 211 11.08 2.70 -4.21
CA ARG A 211 12.38 2.00 -4.18
C ARG A 211 12.33 0.54 -3.70
N GLY A 212 11.26 0.14 -3.02
CA GLY A 212 11.09 -1.22 -2.48
C GLY A 212 10.47 -2.21 -3.47
N ASP A 213 9.94 -1.70 -4.58
CA ASP A 213 9.26 -2.47 -5.60
C ASP A 213 10.26 -3.05 -6.59
N ASP A 214 9.80 -3.98 -7.43
CA ASP A 214 10.68 -4.63 -8.38
C ASP A 214 11.03 -3.71 -9.57
N ALA A 215 12.32 -3.41 -9.72
CA ALA A 215 12.82 -2.52 -10.77
C ALA A 215 12.54 -3.00 -12.21
N GLU A 216 12.33 -4.31 -12.42
CA GLU A 216 11.95 -4.85 -13.74
C GLU A 216 10.44 -4.89 -13.96
N GLY A 217 9.66 -4.66 -12.91
CA GLY A 217 8.22 -4.60 -12.92
C GLY A 217 7.67 -3.25 -13.36
N PHE A 218 6.41 -3.02 -13.08
CA PHE A 218 5.68 -1.78 -13.36
C PHE A 218 4.56 -1.69 -12.32
N GLY A 219 4.37 -0.52 -11.74
CA GLY A 219 3.37 -0.34 -10.70
C GLY A 219 1.96 -0.34 -11.28
N ASN A 220 0.99 -0.44 -10.38
CA ASN A 220 -0.42 -0.28 -10.73
C ASN A 220 -1.16 0.51 -9.66
N LEU A 221 -2.29 1.08 -10.07
CA LEU A 221 -3.22 1.71 -9.17
C LEU A 221 -4.64 1.44 -9.63
N VAL A 222 -5.46 1.02 -8.67
CA VAL A 222 -6.92 0.92 -8.79
C VAL A 222 -7.54 1.75 -7.70
N VAL A 223 -8.70 2.32 -7.97
CA VAL A 223 -9.49 3.07 -6.99
C VAL A 223 -10.87 2.42 -6.85
N ILE A 224 -11.37 2.38 -5.61
CA ILE A 224 -12.77 2.07 -5.29
C ILE A 224 -13.34 3.28 -4.55
N GLU A 225 -14.44 3.82 -5.06
CA GLU A 225 -15.08 5.01 -4.55
C GLU A 225 -16.42 4.66 -3.90
N ARG A 226 -16.72 5.33 -2.78
CA ARG A 226 -18.04 5.41 -2.17
C ARG A 226 -18.28 6.86 -1.78
N GLY A 227 -19.46 7.42 -2.09
CA GLY A 227 -19.70 8.86 -1.92
C GLY A 227 -19.01 9.71 -2.99
N LYS A 228 -18.94 11.02 -2.76
CA LYS A 228 -18.42 12.01 -3.73
C LYS A 228 -17.16 12.69 -3.21
N TYR A 229 -16.16 12.82 -4.08
CA TYR A 229 -14.95 13.59 -3.82
C TYR A 229 -14.34 14.12 -5.12
N THR A 230 -13.57 15.19 -4.99
CA THR A 230 -12.74 15.76 -6.07
C THR A 230 -11.26 15.65 -5.72
N GLY A 231 -10.42 15.75 -6.75
CA GLY A 231 -8.98 15.61 -6.60
C GLY A 231 -8.51 14.15 -6.47
N GLY A 232 -7.28 13.96 -5.97
CA GLY A 232 -6.68 12.63 -5.79
C GLY A 232 -6.17 12.00 -7.08
N GLU A 233 -6.07 12.78 -8.16
CA GLU A 233 -5.43 12.35 -9.41
C GLU A 233 -3.98 11.97 -9.14
N THR A 234 -3.54 10.86 -9.75
CA THR A 234 -2.16 10.38 -9.63
C THR A 234 -1.31 11.08 -10.66
N CYS A 235 -0.21 11.66 -10.22
CA CYS A 235 0.55 12.64 -10.98
C CYS A 235 2.02 12.29 -11.10
N PHE A 236 2.56 12.56 -12.28
CA PHE A 236 3.98 12.64 -12.60
C PHE A 236 4.38 14.12 -12.75
N PRO A 237 4.61 14.84 -11.63
CA PRO A 237 4.90 16.29 -11.65
C PRO A 237 6.12 16.65 -12.51
N GLN A 238 7.09 15.75 -12.63
CA GLN A 238 8.25 15.99 -13.48
C GLN A 238 7.88 16.16 -14.96
N TYR A 239 6.80 15.51 -15.42
CA TYR A 239 6.35 15.54 -16.81
C TYR A 239 5.12 16.43 -17.02
N GLY A 240 4.52 16.93 -15.94
CA GLY A 240 3.31 17.74 -16.00
C GLY A 240 2.03 16.94 -16.27
N VAL A 241 2.00 15.65 -15.96
CA VAL A 241 0.88 14.77 -16.32
C VAL A 241 0.20 14.21 -15.06
N GLY A 242 -1.12 14.23 -15.03
CA GLY A 242 -1.93 13.49 -14.06
C GLY A 242 -2.97 12.60 -14.73
N VAL A 243 -3.42 11.57 -14.01
CA VAL A 243 -4.50 10.67 -14.41
C VAL A 243 -5.54 10.61 -13.30
N ASN A 244 -6.80 10.72 -13.71
CA ASN A 244 -7.96 10.64 -12.82
C ASN A 244 -8.48 9.19 -12.73
N VAL A 245 -7.80 8.34 -11.94
CA VAL A 245 -8.23 6.95 -11.71
C VAL A 245 -9.49 6.92 -10.85
N ARG A 246 -10.54 6.26 -11.37
CA ARG A 246 -11.85 6.09 -10.73
C ARG A 246 -12.22 4.61 -10.61
N THR A 247 -13.38 4.35 -9.99
CA THR A 247 -13.90 2.99 -9.79
C THR A 247 -14.02 2.24 -11.12
N GLY A 248 -13.47 1.03 -11.16
CA GLY A 248 -13.48 0.19 -12.36
C GLY A 248 -12.26 0.36 -13.26
N ASP A 249 -11.48 1.43 -13.08
CA ASP A 249 -10.34 1.71 -13.93
C ASP A 249 -9.09 0.93 -13.50
N VAL A 250 -8.14 0.80 -14.41
CA VAL A 250 -6.78 0.32 -14.14
C VAL A 250 -5.75 1.30 -14.66
N LEU A 251 -4.80 1.66 -13.80
CA LEU A 251 -3.60 2.40 -14.17
C LEU A 251 -2.40 1.48 -13.99
N PHE A 252 -1.56 1.39 -15.00
CA PHE A 252 -0.21 0.81 -14.95
C PHE A 252 0.79 1.93 -15.17
N MET A 253 1.78 2.08 -14.30
CA MET A 253 2.64 3.26 -14.30
C MET A 253 4.07 2.96 -13.82
N ASP A 254 5.04 3.75 -14.28
CA ASP A 254 6.43 3.65 -13.81
C ASP A 254 6.58 4.27 -12.42
N VAL A 255 6.49 3.44 -11.38
CA VAL A 255 6.60 3.89 -9.98
C VAL A 255 8.02 4.27 -9.56
N HIS A 256 9.02 4.07 -10.43
CA HIS A 256 10.38 4.54 -10.20
C HIS A 256 10.61 5.97 -10.70
N GLU A 257 9.66 6.52 -11.44
CA GLU A 257 9.58 7.96 -11.74
C GLU A 257 8.91 8.72 -10.59
N TRP A 258 9.24 10.01 -10.46
CA TRP A 258 8.67 10.85 -9.41
C TRP A 258 7.16 10.97 -9.55
N HIS A 259 6.44 10.50 -8.54
CA HIS A 259 4.98 10.53 -8.55
C HIS A 259 4.40 10.88 -7.17
N GLY A 260 3.13 11.30 -7.19
CA GLY A 260 2.34 11.61 -6.00
C GLY A 260 0.88 11.81 -6.39
N ASN A 261 0.07 12.44 -5.54
CA ASN A 261 -1.30 12.75 -5.90
C ASN A 261 -1.71 14.17 -5.50
N LEU A 262 -2.66 14.71 -6.26
CA LEU A 262 -3.30 15.98 -5.94
C LEU A 262 -4.13 15.86 -4.64
N PRO A 263 -4.40 16.97 -3.93
CA PRO A 263 -5.22 16.95 -2.72
C PRO A 263 -6.59 16.31 -2.96
N ILE A 264 -7.03 15.45 -2.04
CA ILE A 264 -8.37 14.87 -2.06
C ILE A 264 -9.31 15.77 -1.25
N ARG A 265 -10.42 16.19 -1.83
CA ARG A 265 -11.47 16.96 -1.17
C ARG A 265 -12.77 16.14 -1.15
N LEU A 266 -13.17 15.74 0.05
CA LEU A 266 -14.42 15.00 0.24
C LEU A 266 -15.61 15.97 0.19
N GLU A 267 -16.64 15.65 -0.60
CA GLU A 267 -17.87 16.45 -0.63
C GLU A 267 -18.82 16.07 0.51
N ASN A 268 -18.68 14.85 1.04
CA ASN A 268 -19.39 14.40 2.23
C ASN A 268 -18.46 13.64 3.18
N LYS A 269 -18.80 13.59 4.47
CA LYS A 269 -17.94 13.00 5.51
C LYS A 269 -17.69 11.52 5.31
N ASP A 270 -18.65 10.82 4.70
CA ASP A 270 -18.59 9.37 4.49
C ASP A 270 -17.94 8.98 3.16
N ALA A 271 -17.49 9.95 2.36
CA ALA A 271 -16.78 9.66 1.12
C ALA A 271 -15.49 8.89 1.39
N VAL A 272 -15.29 7.85 0.60
CA VAL A 272 -14.14 6.98 0.62
C VAL A 272 -13.57 6.90 -0.78
N ARG A 273 -12.29 7.26 -0.90
CA ARG A 273 -11.39 6.87 -1.97
C ARG A 273 -10.45 5.81 -1.42
N LEU A 274 -10.74 4.55 -1.70
CA LEU A 274 -9.86 3.42 -1.39
C LEU A 274 -8.96 3.15 -2.59
N SER A 275 -7.68 3.46 -2.47
CA SER A 275 -6.67 3.07 -3.46
C SER A 275 -6.09 1.70 -3.15
N ILE A 276 -5.83 0.92 -4.20
CA ILE A 276 -5.24 -0.42 -4.15
C ILE A 276 -4.01 -0.41 -5.06
N VAL A 277 -2.87 -0.81 -4.51
CA VAL A 277 -1.58 -0.90 -5.23
C VAL A 277 -1.00 -2.29 -4.98
N CYS A 278 -0.86 -3.09 -6.03
CA CYS A 278 -0.34 -4.46 -5.98
C CYS A 278 1.12 -4.48 -6.45
N TYR A 279 2.04 -5.09 -5.71
CA TYR A 279 3.45 -5.08 -6.08
C TYR A 279 4.20 -6.34 -5.65
N LEU A 280 5.34 -6.58 -6.30
CA LEU A 280 6.34 -7.53 -5.84
C LEU A 280 7.38 -6.77 -5.01
N ARG A 281 7.49 -7.11 -3.74
CA ARG A 281 8.46 -6.49 -2.84
C ARG A 281 9.84 -7.12 -3.05
N HIS A 282 10.79 -6.37 -3.60
CA HIS A 282 12.05 -6.94 -4.09
C HIS A 282 12.85 -7.67 -2.99
N ARG A 283 12.98 -7.06 -1.81
CA ARG A 283 13.68 -7.68 -0.66
C ARG A 283 12.98 -8.94 -0.14
N LEU A 284 11.66 -9.05 -0.26
CA LEU A 284 10.94 -10.28 0.08
C LEU A 284 11.36 -11.40 -0.87
N TRP A 285 11.31 -11.14 -2.18
CA TRP A 285 11.74 -12.09 -3.20
C TRP A 285 13.21 -12.50 -2.99
N GLN A 286 14.13 -11.56 -2.79
CA GLN A 286 15.55 -11.86 -2.53
C GLN A 286 15.73 -12.83 -1.35
N LYS A 287 15.01 -12.61 -0.25
CA LYS A 287 15.09 -13.45 0.96
C LYS A 287 14.47 -14.83 0.79
N THR A 288 13.49 -14.97 -0.10
CA THR A 288 12.61 -16.15 -0.16
C THR A 288 12.72 -16.94 -1.47
N ARG A 289 13.44 -16.42 -2.47
CA ARG A 289 13.66 -17.12 -3.74
C ARG A 289 14.33 -18.48 -3.50
N GLY A 290 13.82 -19.51 -4.17
CA GLY A 290 14.31 -20.89 -4.05
C GLY A 290 13.89 -21.62 -2.77
N LYS A 291 13.17 -20.97 -1.84
CA LYS A 291 12.59 -21.68 -0.69
C LYS A 291 11.39 -22.52 -1.14
N SER A 292 11.26 -23.73 -0.61
CA SER A 292 10.17 -24.65 -0.99
C SER A 292 8.82 -24.26 -0.39
N LYS A 293 7.72 -24.80 -0.94
CA LYS A 293 6.38 -24.64 -0.37
C LYS A 293 6.31 -25.18 1.07
N LYS A 294 6.99 -26.29 1.34
CA LYS A 294 7.10 -26.88 2.70
C LYS A 294 7.81 -25.93 3.66
N PHE A 295 8.89 -25.27 3.20
CA PHE A 295 9.56 -24.24 3.98
C PHE A 295 8.60 -23.10 4.33
N MET A 296 7.91 -22.53 3.33
CA MET A 296 6.98 -21.42 3.55
C MET A 296 5.89 -21.80 4.56
N LYS A 297 5.24 -22.96 4.42
CA LYS A 297 4.22 -23.43 5.35
C LYS A 297 4.74 -23.55 6.78
N LYS A 298 5.91 -24.18 6.98
CA LYS A 298 6.54 -24.32 8.31
C LYS A 298 6.89 -22.94 8.89
N HIS A 299 7.44 -22.06 8.07
CA HIS A 299 7.82 -20.70 8.46
C HIS A 299 6.62 -19.87 8.94
N ILE A 300 5.53 -19.89 8.19
CA ILE A 300 4.28 -19.19 8.57
C ILE A 300 3.67 -19.80 9.83
N ALA A 301 3.64 -21.14 9.96
CA ALA A 301 3.17 -21.78 11.18
C ALA A 301 3.99 -21.39 12.41
N THR A 302 5.32 -21.30 12.31
CA THR A 302 6.17 -20.79 13.39
C THR A 302 5.83 -19.35 13.75
N TYR A 303 5.54 -18.51 12.75
CA TYR A 303 5.17 -17.13 12.98
C TYR A 303 3.77 -16.98 13.59
N HIS A 304 2.79 -17.83 13.23
CA HIS A 304 1.46 -17.84 13.85
C HIS A 304 1.50 -18.25 15.32
N LYS A 305 2.33 -19.26 15.68
CA LYS A 305 2.54 -19.65 17.08
C LYS A 305 2.97 -18.47 17.97
N LEU A 306 3.74 -17.53 17.43
CA LEU A 306 4.15 -16.31 18.15
C LEU A 306 2.94 -15.46 18.57
N HIS A 307 1.94 -15.36 17.69
CA HIS A 307 0.72 -14.60 17.94
C HIS A 307 -0.16 -15.29 18.97
N ASP A 308 -0.34 -16.61 18.86
CA ASP A 308 -1.19 -17.38 19.77
C ASP A 308 -0.67 -17.34 21.21
N MET A 309 0.66 -17.32 21.39
CA MET A 309 1.33 -17.15 22.69
C MET A 309 1.06 -15.78 23.33
N THR A 310 0.70 -14.77 22.54
CA THR A 310 0.30 -13.44 23.06
C THR A 310 -1.19 -13.31 23.33
N ALA A 311 -2.02 -14.12 22.66
CA ALA A 311 -3.48 -14.13 22.86
C ALA A 311 -3.91 -14.93 24.12
N HIS A 312 -3.10 -15.89 24.57
CA HIS A 312 -3.41 -16.79 25.69
C HIS A 312 -2.81 -16.37 27.05
N LYS A 313 -2.75 -15.07 27.37
CA LYS A 313 -2.62 -14.68 28.78
C LYS A 313 -4.01 -14.48 29.39
N PRO A 314 -4.54 -15.45 30.16
CA PRO A 314 -5.59 -15.11 31.11
C PRO A 314 -5.02 -14.12 32.12
N SER A 315 -5.82 -13.12 32.48
CA SER A 315 -5.54 -12.23 33.61
C SER A 315 -5.49 -13.08 34.88
N SER A 316 -4.30 -13.55 35.25
CA SER A 316 -4.08 -14.09 36.58
C SER A 316 -3.96 -12.90 37.54
N ASN A 317 -5.07 -12.52 38.16
CA ASN A 317 -4.97 -11.90 39.47
C ASN A 317 -5.66 -12.78 40.50
N LYS A 318 -4.91 -12.98 41.58
CA LYS A 318 -5.13 -13.91 42.69
C LYS A 318 -6.32 -13.46 43.54
N GLY A 319 -6.98 -14.43 44.16
CA GLY A 319 -8.10 -14.23 45.07
C GLY A 319 -7.77 -13.51 46.38
N GLY A 320 -8.84 -13.08 47.03
CA GLY A 320 -8.91 -12.53 48.39
C GLY A 320 -10.38 -12.24 48.69
N ASP A 321 -10.84 -12.75 49.82
CA ASP A 321 -12.23 -12.93 50.25
C ASP A 321 -12.99 -11.65 50.66
N ALA A 322 -14.32 -11.78 50.67
CA ALA A 322 -15.39 -11.09 51.42
C ALA A 322 -15.39 -9.55 51.62
N SER A 323 -16.44 -8.87 51.12
CA SER A 323 -17.62 -8.42 51.92
C SER A 323 -18.42 -7.28 51.25
N GLU A 324 -19.76 -7.43 51.33
CA GLU A 324 -20.81 -6.39 51.37
C GLU A 324 -21.37 -5.69 50.11
N GLU A 325 -22.70 -5.64 50.13
CA GLU A 325 -23.70 -5.04 49.25
C GLU A 325 -23.48 -3.54 48.93
N ASN A 326 -23.75 -3.12 47.69
CA ASN A 326 -24.99 -2.38 47.37
C ASN A 326 -25.04 -1.92 45.90
N ASP A 327 -26.27 -1.75 45.44
CA ASP A 327 -26.73 -1.37 44.11
C ASP A 327 -26.10 -0.08 43.55
N LEU A 328 -25.85 -0.05 42.23
CA LEU A 328 -26.60 0.80 41.28
C LEU A 328 -25.94 0.86 39.89
N VAL A 329 -26.82 0.82 38.91
CA VAL A 329 -26.65 0.80 37.45
C VAL A 329 -26.11 2.14 36.92
N GLY A 330 -25.22 2.11 35.91
CA GLY A 330 -25.00 3.29 35.06
C GLY A 330 -23.67 3.34 34.29
N GLY A 331 -23.63 2.71 33.10
CA GLY A 331 -22.43 2.51 32.29
C GLY A 331 -21.66 3.76 31.86
N GLY A 332 -20.34 3.70 32.03
CA GLY A 332 -19.35 4.63 31.49
C GLY A 332 -18.30 3.89 30.65
N ILE A 333 -18.07 4.37 29.44
CA ILE A 333 -17.27 3.75 28.38
C ILE A 333 -15.78 3.81 28.74
N GLY A 334 -15.18 2.64 28.99
CA GLY A 334 -13.76 2.49 29.35
C GLY A 334 -12.81 2.68 28.16
N GLY A 335 -11.93 3.66 28.26
CA GLY A 335 -10.80 3.89 27.36
C GLY A 335 -9.74 2.80 27.51
N GLY A 336 -9.44 2.10 26.41
CA GLY A 336 -8.31 1.18 26.32
C GLY A 336 -7.01 1.91 25.99
N GLU A 337 -6.00 1.73 26.85
CA GLU A 337 -4.66 2.30 26.77
C GLU A 337 -3.96 2.03 25.43
N VAL A 338 -3.45 3.10 24.81
CA VAL A 338 -2.59 3.04 23.64
C VAL A 338 -1.13 2.92 24.12
N LEU A 339 -0.56 1.72 24.01
CA LEU A 339 0.87 1.51 24.20
C LEU A 339 1.65 2.08 23.01
N VAL A 340 2.23 3.26 23.23
CA VAL A 340 3.09 3.98 22.29
C VAL A 340 4.46 3.29 22.22
N GLY A 341 4.71 2.53 21.15
CA GLY A 341 6.01 1.91 20.87
C GLY A 341 6.76 2.67 19.78
N ASN A 342 7.83 3.37 20.18
CA ASN A 342 8.76 4.07 19.29
C ASN A 342 9.39 3.09 18.28
N GLY A 343 9.22 3.34 16.98
CA GLY A 343 9.74 2.51 15.90
C GLY A 343 10.72 3.27 15.02
N ASP A 344 11.99 2.99 15.19
CA ASP A 344 13.08 3.44 14.31
C ASP A 344 13.00 2.79 12.92
N MET A 345 13.32 3.61 11.91
CA MET A 345 13.26 3.31 10.49
C MET A 345 14.44 2.46 10.01
N ALA A 346 14.21 1.64 8.98
CA ALA A 346 15.27 1.10 8.14
C ALA A 346 14.83 1.14 6.67
N TYR A 347 15.71 1.74 5.88
CA TYR A 347 15.66 2.10 4.47
C TYR A 347 15.28 0.98 3.50
#